data_AF-A0A821VNK0-F1
#
_entry.id   AF-A0A821VNK0-F1
#
_cell.length_a   1.000
_cell.length_b   1.000
_cell.length_c   1.000
_cell.angle_alpha   90.00
_cell.angle_beta   90.00
_cell.angle_gamma   90.00
#
_symmetry.space_group_name_H-M   'P 1'
#
loop_
_entity.id
_entity.type
_entity.pdbx_description
1 polymer ?
#
loop_
_entity_poly.entity_id
_entity_poly.type
_entity_poly.pdbx_seq_one_letter_code
_entity_poly.pdbx_strand_id
1 'polypeptide(L)'
;MSKRFTKQSINWAQLQKLVPPDEKGKFLAFKAKADSYLRRVNANPPELPKIDWKKYQTLVPVAGMVEKFQKEYEAYKVPYPDDKVSATIDEQWKSLEPQIKAYCDEREHDIKEATKELDAMKKLPKFGEMTMESLYDLYPEQALDPVKRPTFWPHDEESELGYVRKQKVTK
;
A
#
# COMPACT_ATOMS: atom_id res chain seq x y z
N MET A 1 22.26 6.88 -26.78
CA MET A 1 20.86 6.46 -27.04
C MET A 1 20.39 5.67 -25.81
N SER A 2 19.94 6.39 -24.78
CA SER A 2 19.57 5.77 -23.50
C SER A 2 18.33 4.90 -23.71
N LYS A 3 18.40 3.66 -23.23
CA LYS A 3 17.38 2.62 -23.36
C LYS A 3 16.03 3.19 -22.92
N ARG A 4 15.09 3.39 -23.87
CA ARG A 4 13.73 3.86 -23.62
C ARG A 4 13.07 2.95 -22.59
N PHE A 5 13.17 3.32 -21.31
CA PHE A 5 12.63 2.63 -20.14
C PHE A 5 12.82 1.10 -20.20
N THR A 6 13.91 0.61 -19.62
CA THR A 6 13.98 -0.79 -19.17
C THR A 6 12.71 -1.07 -18.38
N LYS A 7 11.76 -1.83 -18.96
CA LYS A 7 10.49 -2.18 -18.34
C LYS A 7 10.78 -2.64 -16.91
N GLN A 8 10.52 -1.80 -15.92
CA GLN A 8 10.33 -2.33 -14.59
C GLN A 8 8.99 -3.05 -14.67
N SER A 9 9.02 -4.38 -14.67
CA SER A 9 7.82 -5.18 -14.63
C SER A 9 7.21 -5.00 -13.23
N ILE A 10 6.47 -3.90 -13.06
CA ILE A 10 5.74 -3.66 -11.82
C ILE A 10 4.74 -4.80 -11.66
N ASN A 11 4.88 -5.58 -10.59
CA ASN A 11 3.94 -6.65 -10.29
C ASN A 11 2.67 -6.06 -9.67
N TRP A 12 1.77 -5.59 -10.53
CA TRP A 12 0.49 -4.98 -10.12
C TRP A 12 -0.38 -5.93 -9.30
N ALA A 13 -0.28 -7.24 -9.50
CA ALA A 13 -1.06 -8.22 -8.77
C ALA A 13 -0.62 -8.36 -7.30
N GLN A 14 0.69 -8.28 -7.04
CA GLN A 14 1.22 -8.27 -5.68
C GLN A 14 0.85 -6.97 -4.95
N LEU A 15 1.03 -5.82 -5.61
CA LEU A 15 0.65 -4.53 -5.03
C LEU A 15 -0.84 -4.46 -4.68
N GLN A 16 -1.71 -4.96 -5.55
CA GLN A 16 -3.15 -4.97 -5.29
C GLN A 16 -3.55 -5.77 -4.05
N LYS A 17 -2.76 -6.80 -3.66
CA LYS A 17 -3.02 -7.60 -2.45
C LYS A 17 -2.64 -6.86 -1.17
N LEU A 18 -1.67 -5.94 -1.24
CA LEU A 18 -1.15 -5.20 -0.09
C LEU A 18 -1.95 -3.93 0.21
N VAL A 19 -2.76 -3.47 -0.74
CA VAL A 19 -3.52 -2.22 -0.61
C VAL A 19 -4.74 -2.41 0.30
N PRO A 20 -4.89 -1.60 1.36
CA PRO A 20 -6.08 -1.60 2.21
C PRO A 20 -7.36 -1.32 1.41
N PRO A 21 -8.53 -1.85 1.80
CA PRO A 21 -9.79 -1.66 1.09
C PRO A 21 -10.13 -0.19 0.78
N ASP A 22 -9.86 0.70 1.73
CA ASP A 22 -10.18 2.13 1.64
C ASP A 22 -9.29 2.88 0.63
N GLU A 23 -8.10 2.36 0.33
CA GLU A 23 -7.14 2.97 -0.57
C GLU A 23 -7.17 2.39 -1.99
N LYS A 24 -8.00 1.36 -2.23
CA LYS A 24 -8.14 0.72 -3.55
C LYS A 24 -8.49 1.71 -4.65
N GLY A 25 -9.33 2.71 -4.36
CA GLY A 25 -9.69 3.75 -5.33
C GLY A 25 -8.47 4.57 -5.80
N LYS A 26 -7.60 4.98 -4.86
CA LYS A 26 -6.36 5.72 -5.16
C LYS A 26 -5.38 4.86 -5.95
N PHE A 27 -5.23 3.58 -5.58
CA PHE A 27 -4.38 2.63 -6.28
C PHE A 27 -4.83 2.40 -7.73
N LEU A 28 -6.13 2.23 -7.96
CA LEU A 28 -6.67 2.06 -9.32
C LEU A 28 -6.45 3.31 -10.17
N ALA A 29 -6.63 4.50 -9.61
CA ALA A 29 -6.34 5.75 -10.30
C ALA A 29 -4.85 5.90 -10.65
N PHE A 30 -3.94 5.51 -9.74
CA PHE A 30 -2.51 5.49 -9.99
C PHE A 30 -2.14 4.52 -11.12
N LYS A 31 -2.64 3.28 -11.05
CA LYS A 31 -2.45 2.26 -12.08
C LYS A 31 -2.95 2.75 -13.45
N ALA A 32 -4.15 3.33 -13.51
CA ALA A 32 -4.71 3.85 -14.74
C ALA A 32 -3.83 4.94 -15.38
N LYS A 33 -3.28 5.86 -14.56
CA LYS A 33 -2.32 6.88 -15.04
C LYS A 33 -1.04 6.22 -15.56
N ALA A 34 -0.44 5.30 -14.81
CA ALA A 34 0.78 4.59 -15.23
C ALA A 34 0.58 3.85 -16.57
N ASP A 35 -0.52 3.10 -16.70
CA ASP A 35 -0.87 2.38 -17.93
C ASP A 35 -1.13 3.35 -19.10
N SER A 36 -1.78 4.49 -18.84
CA SER A 36 -2.03 5.50 -19.88
C SER A 36 -0.75 6.09 -20.45
N TYR A 37 0.25 6.36 -19.60
CA TYR A 37 1.56 6.84 -20.04
C TYR A 37 2.32 5.75 -20.80
N LEU A 38 2.30 4.51 -20.32
CA LEU A 38 2.93 3.38 -20.99
C LEU A 38 2.34 3.17 -22.39
N ARG A 39 1.02 3.26 -22.55
CA ARG A 39 0.36 3.19 -23.86
C ARG A 39 0.82 4.30 -24.80
N ARG A 40 0.93 5.55 -24.32
CA ARG A 40 1.41 6.69 -25.12
C ARG A 40 2.87 6.52 -25.54
N VAL A 41 3.72 6.01 -24.66
CA VAL A 41 5.12 5.72 -24.97
C VAL A 41 5.23 4.63 -26.04
N ASN A 42 4.41 3.57 -25.95
CA ASN A 42 4.40 2.48 -26.95
C ASN A 42 3.81 2.90 -28.29
N ALA A 43 2.85 3.83 -28.30
CA ALA A 43 2.26 4.35 -29.54
C ALA A 43 3.24 5.23 -30.34
N ASN A 44 4.24 5.82 -29.69
CA ASN A 44 5.20 6.71 -30.33
C ASN A 44 6.47 5.95 -30.76
N PRO A 45 6.81 5.93 -32.06
CA PRO A 45 7.97 5.21 -32.58
C PRO A 45 9.29 5.56 -31.87
N PRO A 46 10.24 4.60 -31.75
CA PRO A 46 11.58 4.80 -31.17
C PRO A 46 12.41 5.88 -31.86
N GLU A 47 12.25 5.95 -33.17
CA GLU A 47 12.98 6.85 -34.06
C GLU A 47 12.00 7.78 -34.79
N LEU A 48 12.48 8.97 -35.12
CA LEU A 48 11.74 9.88 -36.01
C LEU A 48 11.51 9.17 -37.36
N PRO A 49 10.34 9.33 -38.00
CA PRO A 49 10.12 8.80 -39.34
C PRO A 49 11.22 9.28 -40.30
N LYS A 50 11.81 8.35 -41.05
CA LYS A 50 12.84 8.69 -42.05
C LYS A 50 12.18 9.49 -43.17
N ILE A 51 12.66 10.71 -43.40
CA ILE A 51 12.21 11.58 -44.49
C ILE A 51 12.92 11.13 -45.78
N ASP A 52 12.16 10.89 -46.85
CA ASP A 52 12.72 10.59 -48.18
C ASP A 52 13.07 11.88 -48.92
N TRP A 53 14.26 12.42 -48.64
CA TRP A 53 14.76 13.65 -49.25
C TRP A 53 14.94 13.57 -50.77
N LYS A 54 15.15 12.37 -51.33
CA LYS A 54 15.34 12.19 -52.79
C LYS A 54 14.06 12.46 -53.56
N LYS A 55 12.92 12.03 -53.04
CA LYS A 55 11.60 12.32 -53.63
C LYS A 55 11.28 13.81 -53.62
N TYR A 56 11.67 14.54 -52.57
CA TYR A 56 11.45 15.98 -52.50
C TYR A 56 12.39 16.76 -53.42
N GLN A 57 13.61 16.28 -53.63
CA GLN A 57 14.57 16.91 -54.54
C GLN A 57 14.12 16.87 -56.00
N THR A 58 13.32 15.88 -56.42
CA THR A 58 12.77 15.80 -57.79
C THR A 58 11.50 16.61 -57.99
N LEU A 59 10.73 16.87 -56.91
CA LEU A 59 9.47 17.63 -56.95
C LEU A 59 9.65 19.13 -56.74
N VAL A 60 10.71 19.54 -56.02
CA VAL A 60 10.95 20.95 -55.69
C VAL A 60 11.81 21.60 -56.77
N PRO A 61 11.28 22.59 -57.51
CA PRO A 61 12.01 23.24 -58.61
C PRO A 61 13.10 24.22 -58.15
N VAL A 62 13.18 24.52 -56.85
CA VAL A 62 14.19 25.43 -56.27
C VAL A 62 15.44 24.64 -55.86
N ALA A 63 16.51 24.78 -56.64
CA ALA A 63 17.80 24.13 -56.37
C ALA A 63 18.39 24.58 -55.01
N GLY A 64 18.81 23.62 -54.18
CA GLY A 64 19.51 23.86 -52.92
C GLY A 64 18.63 24.11 -51.68
N MET A 65 17.31 24.22 -51.82
CA MET A 65 16.41 24.41 -50.67
C MET A 65 16.22 23.12 -49.86
N VAL A 66 16.11 21.98 -50.54
CA VAL A 66 15.99 20.65 -49.91
C VAL A 66 17.25 20.28 -49.12
N GLU A 67 18.43 20.63 -49.62
CA GLU A 67 19.71 20.38 -48.94
C GLU A 67 19.90 21.23 -47.68
N LYS A 68 19.40 22.48 -47.68
CA LYS A 68 19.41 23.34 -46.49
C LYS A 68 18.51 22.77 -45.39
N PHE A 69 17.30 22.35 -45.74
CA PHE A 69 16.37 21.74 -44.78
C PHE A 69 16.86 20.40 -44.24
N GLN A 70 17.52 19.58 -45.08
CA GLN A 70 18.15 18.36 -44.60
C GLN A 70 19.22 18.66 -43.53
N LYS A 71 20.10 19.62 -43.79
CA LYS A 71 21.15 20.02 -42.84
C LYS A 71 20.59 20.58 -41.53
N GLU A 72 19.57 21.43 -41.61
CA GLU A 72 18.92 22.01 -40.42
C GLU A 72 18.15 20.95 -39.61
N TYR A 73 17.50 20.00 -40.28
CA TYR A 73 16.77 18.91 -39.62
C TYR A 73 17.71 17.92 -38.92
N GLU A 74 18.83 17.58 -39.54
CA GLU A 74 19.86 16.72 -38.93
C GLU A 74 20.58 17.41 -37.77
N ALA A 75 20.75 18.74 -37.84
CA ALA A 75 21.33 19.53 -36.76
C ALA A 75 20.39 19.70 -35.57
N TYR A 76 19.07 19.69 -35.80
CA TYR A 76 18.09 19.87 -34.74
C TYR A 76 17.89 18.58 -33.92
N LYS A 77 18.40 18.59 -32.69
CA LYS A 77 18.21 17.51 -31.73
C LYS A 77 17.18 17.91 -30.69
N VAL A 78 16.09 17.14 -30.58
CA VAL A 78 15.06 17.38 -29.57
C VAL A 78 15.68 17.22 -28.17
N PRO A 79 15.64 18.26 -27.30
CA PRO A 79 16.14 18.15 -25.95
C PRO A 79 15.28 17.18 -25.14
N TYR A 80 15.93 16.35 -24.33
CA TYR A 80 15.25 15.46 -23.40
C TYR A 80 14.73 16.27 -22.21
N PRO A 81 13.52 15.99 -21.69
CA PRO A 81 13.00 16.72 -20.54
C PRO A 81 13.86 16.49 -19.29
N ASP A 82 14.09 17.55 -18.52
CA ASP A 82 14.76 17.48 -17.22
C ASP A 82 13.90 16.73 -16.19
N ASP A 83 14.53 15.92 -15.35
CA ASP A 83 13.87 15.26 -14.23
C ASP A 83 13.85 16.20 -13.01
N LYS A 84 12.64 16.61 -12.61
CA LYS A 84 12.40 17.48 -11.44
C LYS A 84 11.73 16.76 -10.28
N VAL A 85 11.33 15.50 -10.46
CA VAL A 85 10.38 14.82 -9.57
C VAL A 85 11.07 13.73 -8.76
N SER A 86 12.16 13.12 -9.26
CA SER A 86 12.91 12.10 -8.52
C SER A 86 13.34 12.56 -7.12
N ALA A 87 13.89 13.76 -7.00
CA ALA A 87 14.31 14.32 -5.70
C ALA A 87 13.15 14.39 -4.69
N THR A 88 11.95 14.79 -5.13
CA THR A 88 10.78 14.88 -4.25
C THR A 88 10.28 13.50 -3.79
N ILE A 89 10.43 12.47 -4.63
CA ILE A 89 10.05 11.09 -4.29
C ILE A 89 11.02 10.53 -3.25
N ASP A 90 12.32 10.81 -3.39
CA ASP A 90 13.33 10.36 -2.43
C ASP A 90 13.14 10.99 -1.05
N GLU A 91 12.73 12.25 -0.99
CA GLU A 91 12.36 12.94 0.27
C GLU A 91 11.13 12.30 0.93
N GLN A 92 10.09 12.02 0.14
CA GLN A 92 8.90 11.31 0.63
C GLN A 92 9.26 9.93 1.19
N TRP A 93 10.12 9.19 0.48
CA TRP A 93 10.59 7.87 0.93
C TRP A 93 11.31 7.95 2.28
N LYS A 94 12.24 8.90 2.44
CA LYS A 94 12.96 9.12 3.71
C LYS A 94 12.04 9.45 4.88
N SER A 95 10.94 10.17 4.63
CA SER A 95 9.96 10.50 5.67
C SER A 95 9.10 9.31 6.11
N LEU A 96 8.86 8.35 5.21
CA LEU A 96 8.01 7.18 5.44
C LEU A 96 8.78 6.01 6.06
N GLU A 97 10.06 5.84 5.72
CA GLU A 97 10.91 4.77 6.26
C GLU A 97 10.86 4.63 7.80
N PRO A 98 10.99 5.71 8.61
CA PRO A 98 10.90 5.59 10.07
C PRO A 98 9.50 5.22 10.55
N GLN A 99 8.45 5.69 9.88
CA GLN A 99 7.06 5.37 10.24
C GLN A 99 6.75 3.89 9.98
N ILE A 100 7.27 3.34 8.88
CA ILE A 100 7.13 1.92 8.55
C ILE A 100 7.84 1.07 9.61
N LYS A 101 9.07 1.44 10.01
CA LYS A 101 9.82 0.72 11.06
C LYS A 101 9.06 0.73 12.39
N ALA A 102 8.60 1.90 12.84
CA ALA A 102 7.81 2.02 14.06
C ALA A 102 6.54 1.15 14.02
N TYR A 103 5.82 1.16 12.89
CA TYR A 103 4.63 0.32 12.72
C TYR A 103 4.96 -1.18 12.77
N CYS A 104 6.04 -1.62 12.13
CA CYS A 104 6.47 -3.02 12.20
C CYS A 104 6.81 -3.44 13.64
N ASP A 105 7.52 -2.58 14.39
CA ASP A 105 7.91 -2.85 15.77
C ASP A 105 6.67 -2.95 16.68
N GLU A 106 5.70 -2.05 16.53
CA GLU A 106 4.41 -2.10 17.23
C GLU A 106 3.64 -3.39 16.92
N ARG A 107 3.58 -3.80 15.65
CA ARG A 107 2.88 -5.03 15.26
C ARG A 107 3.58 -6.28 15.73
N GLU A 108 4.91 -6.30 15.74
CA GLU A 108 5.64 -7.41 16.33
C GLU A 108 5.41 -7.52 17.84
N HIS A 109 5.28 -6.40 18.54
CA HIS A 109 4.90 -6.39 19.95
C HIS A 109 3.50 -6.97 20.14
N ASP A 110 2.50 -6.49 19.40
CA ASP A 110 1.12 -6.98 19.46
C ASP A 110 1.03 -8.48 19.18
N ILE A 111 1.76 -8.97 18.17
CA ILE A 111 1.81 -10.39 17.82
C ILE A 111 2.44 -11.20 18.98
N LYS A 112 3.49 -10.71 19.62
CA LYS A 112 4.12 -11.39 20.76
C LYS A 112 3.18 -11.45 21.97
N GLU A 113 2.41 -10.40 22.23
CA GLU A 113 1.41 -10.40 23.30
C GLU A 113 0.26 -11.37 22.99
N ALA A 114 -0.34 -11.27 21.81
CA ALA A 114 -1.44 -12.13 21.38
C ALA A 114 -1.04 -13.62 21.33
N THR A 115 0.20 -13.94 20.90
CA THR A 115 0.69 -15.33 20.89
C THR A 115 0.88 -15.89 22.30
N LYS A 116 1.34 -15.08 23.26
CA LYS A 116 1.41 -15.49 24.68
C LYS A 116 0.03 -15.79 25.24
N GLU A 117 -0.95 -14.93 24.96
CA GLU A 117 -2.34 -15.15 25.39
C GLU A 117 -2.94 -16.39 24.75
N LEU A 118 -2.74 -16.60 23.45
CA LEU A 118 -3.19 -17.80 22.74
C LEU A 118 -2.57 -19.08 23.32
N ASP A 119 -1.29 -19.03 23.67
CA ASP A 119 -0.61 -20.18 24.26
C ASP A 119 -1.05 -20.42 25.72
N ALA A 120 -1.39 -19.37 26.47
CA ALA A 120 -2.04 -19.51 27.77
C ALA A 120 -3.41 -20.17 27.62
N MET A 121 -4.24 -19.70 26.68
CA MET A 121 -5.56 -20.28 26.38
C MET A 121 -5.48 -21.74 25.94
N LYS A 122 -4.50 -22.11 25.11
CA LYS A 122 -4.30 -23.51 24.67
C LYS A 122 -3.89 -24.45 25.80
N LYS A 123 -3.23 -23.94 26.84
CA LYS A 123 -2.85 -24.72 28.03
C LYS A 123 -4.02 -24.96 28.96
N LEU A 124 -5.11 -24.18 28.84
CA LEU A 124 -6.30 -24.40 29.65
C LEU A 124 -6.96 -25.74 29.30
N PRO A 125 -7.50 -26.44 30.30
CA PRO A 125 -8.36 -27.59 30.04
C PRO A 125 -9.58 -27.16 29.24
N LYS A 126 -10.21 -28.13 28.56
CA LYS A 126 -11.46 -27.87 27.84
C LYS A 126 -12.48 -27.28 28.80
N PHE A 127 -13.28 -26.35 28.30
CA PHE A 127 -14.25 -25.61 29.13
C PHE A 127 -15.17 -26.51 29.98
N GLY A 128 -15.63 -27.65 29.44
CA GLY A 128 -16.48 -28.58 30.18
C GLY A 128 -15.80 -29.39 31.29
N GLU A 129 -14.46 -29.39 31.34
CA GLU A 129 -13.65 -30.09 32.35
C GLU A 129 -13.01 -29.10 33.36
N MET A 130 -13.28 -27.80 33.22
CA MET A 130 -12.74 -26.77 34.10
C MET A 130 -13.50 -26.73 35.42
N THR A 131 -12.80 -26.89 36.55
CA THR A 131 -13.41 -26.79 37.88
C THR A 131 -13.49 -25.34 38.35
N MET A 132 -14.46 -25.04 39.22
CA MET A 132 -14.63 -23.70 39.80
C MET A 132 -13.40 -23.26 40.61
N GLU A 133 -12.68 -24.20 41.23
CA GLU A 133 -11.41 -23.94 41.92
C GLU A 133 -10.30 -23.51 40.93
N SER A 134 -10.18 -24.22 39.80
CA SER A 134 -9.23 -23.85 38.74
C SER A 134 -9.54 -22.47 38.16
N LEU A 135 -10.83 -22.13 38.03
CA LEU A 135 -11.27 -20.81 37.59
C LEU A 135 -10.88 -19.72 38.60
N TYR A 136 -11.01 -19.99 39.89
CA TYR A 136 -10.59 -19.07 40.96
C TYR A 136 -9.07 -18.82 40.95
N ASP A 137 -8.25 -19.85 40.72
CA ASP A 137 -6.80 -19.71 40.66
C ASP A 137 -6.31 -18.97 39.40
N LEU A 138 -6.95 -19.22 38.25
CA LEU A 138 -6.54 -18.64 36.97
C LEU A 138 -7.14 -17.25 36.71
N TYR A 139 -8.38 -17.03 37.16
CA TYR A 139 -9.15 -15.82 36.90
C TYR A 139 -9.85 -15.32 38.18
N PRO A 140 -9.09 -14.90 39.21
CA PRO A 140 -9.64 -14.49 40.50
C PRO A 140 -10.59 -13.28 40.41
N GLU A 141 -10.45 -12.44 39.38
CA GLU A 141 -11.32 -11.28 39.15
C GLU A 141 -12.70 -11.62 38.57
N GLN A 142 -12.84 -12.81 37.95
CA GLN A 142 -14.09 -13.30 37.36
C GLN A 142 -14.74 -14.40 38.19
N ALA A 143 -13.98 -15.04 39.07
CA ALA A 143 -14.50 -16.05 39.97
C ALA A 143 -15.44 -15.42 41.03
N LEU A 144 -16.43 -16.21 41.45
CA LEU A 144 -17.36 -15.82 42.51
C LEU A 144 -16.62 -15.88 43.86
N ASP A 145 -16.27 -14.73 44.42
CA ASP A 145 -15.66 -14.62 45.75
C ASP A 145 -16.60 -13.88 46.72
N PRO A 146 -17.45 -14.61 47.46
CA PRO A 146 -18.41 -14.00 48.38
C PRO A 146 -17.74 -13.29 49.57
N VAL A 147 -16.45 -13.52 49.83
CA VAL A 147 -15.72 -12.92 50.95
C VAL A 147 -15.11 -11.58 50.55
N LYS A 148 -14.43 -11.51 49.39
CA LYS A 148 -13.78 -10.28 48.93
C LYS A 148 -14.69 -9.43 48.04
N ARG A 149 -15.61 -10.04 47.30
CA ARG A 149 -16.48 -9.40 46.30
C ARG A 149 -17.89 -9.98 46.36
N PRO A 150 -18.68 -9.63 47.39
CA PRO A 150 -20.05 -10.11 47.52
C PRO A 150 -20.89 -9.60 46.34
N THR A 151 -21.33 -10.51 45.49
CA THR A 151 -22.27 -10.26 44.38
C THR A 151 -23.68 -10.67 44.79
N PHE A 152 -24.69 -10.01 44.24
CA PHE A 152 -26.08 -10.29 44.56
C PHE A 152 -26.64 -11.32 43.58
N TRP A 153 -27.39 -12.32 44.08
CA TRP A 153 -28.09 -13.27 43.21
C TRP A 153 -29.02 -12.50 42.24
N PRO A 154 -29.04 -12.76 40.92
CA PRO A 154 -28.51 -13.91 40.15
C PRO A 154 -27.02 -13.91 39.73
N HIS A 155 -26.18 -12.99 40.23
CA HIS A 155 -24.76 -12.84 39.91
C HIS A 155 -24.48 -12.43 38.45
N ASP A 156 -25.42 -11.74 37.84
CA ASP A 156 -25.34 -11.07 36.55
C ASP A 156 -24.93 -9.61 36.72
N GLU A 157 -24.13 -9.08 35.77
CA GLU A 157 -23.67 -7.69 35.80
C GLU A 157 -24.83 -6.68 36.01
N GLU A 158 -26.02 -7.00 35.50
CA GLU A 158 -27.21 -6.13 35.53
C GLU A 158 -27.86 -6.01 36.91
N SER A 159 -27.70 -7.03 37.75
CA SER A 159 -28.31 -7.12 39.08
C SER A 159 -27.40 -6.56 40.18
N GLU A 160 -26.15 -6.23 39.85
CA GLU A 160 -25.19 -5.65 40.79
C GLU A 160 -25.43 -4.16 41.05
N LEU A 161 -25.20 -3.74 42.30
CA LEU A 161 -25.33 -2.35 42.73
C LEU A 161 -24.28 -1.48 42.03
N GLY A 162 -24.73 -0.56 41.17
CA GLY A 162 -23.86 0.34 40.40
C GLY A 162 -23.75 0.02 38.90
N TYR A 163 -24.50 -0.97 38.40
CA TYR A 163 -24.56 -1.26 36.98
C TYR A 163 -25.06 -0.06 36.15
N VAL A 164 -24.23 0.37 35.20
CA VAL A 164 -24.62 1.31 34.15
C VAL A 164 -24.80 0.50 32.87
N ARG A 165 -26.04 0.46 32.36
CA ARG A 165 -26.35 -0.24 31.11
C ARG A 165 -25.47 0.30 29.99
N LYS A 166 -24.52 -0.53 29.52
CA LYS A 166 -23.64 -0.20 28.40
C LYS A 166 -24.55 0.10 27.20
N GLN A 167 -24.57 1.35 26.72
CA GLN A 167 -25.33 1.70 25.52
C GLN A 167 -24.84 0.79 24.40
N LYS A 168 -25.76 0.07 23.75
CA LYS A 168 -25.42 -0.74 22.57
C LYS A 168 -24.85 0.23 21.53
N VAL A 169 -23.53 0.18 21.35
CA VAL A 169 -22.85 0.84 20.23
C VAL A 169 -23.38 0.14 18.99
N THR A 170 -24.42 0.74 18.41
CA THR A 170 -24.97 0.34 17.12
C THR A 170 -23.90 0.67 16.10
N LYS A 171 -23.29 -0.38 15.55
CA LYS A 171 -22.37 -0.29 14.44
C LYS A 171 -23.15 -0.51 13.15
#